data_AF-A0AA36HTT4-F1
#
_entry.id   AF-A0AA36HTT4-F1
#
_cell.length_a   1.000
_cell.length_b   1.000
_cell.length_c   1.000
_cell.angle_alpha   90.00
_cell.angle_beta   90.00
_cell.angle_gamma   90.00
#
_symmetry.space_group_name_H-M   'P 1'
#
loop_
_entity.id
_entity.type
_entity.pdbx_description
1 polymer ?
#
loop_
_entity_poly.entity_id
_entity_poly.type
_entity_poly.pdbx_seq_one_letter_code
_entity_poly.pdbx_strand_id
1 'polypeptide(L)'
;MFHLMLAVPVQAMSTHSSELDDIDEDESSVGQLTKYQQEQLDMTKIKVNMENEKYLLAHPEIRELLSVFVHQVLEYKPDNILCFAGDFFTRDDLPDFVKKKIEGVKEG
;
A
#
# COMPACT_ATOMS: atom_id res chain seq x y z
N MET A 1 3.64 -23.84 3.69
CA MET A 1 2.99 -23.56 2.39
C MET A 1 2.51 -22.11 2.44
N PHE A 2 3.44 -21.16 2.33
CA PHE A 2 3.15 -19.73 2.45
C PHE A 2 2.90 -19.18 1.04
N HIS A 3 1.62 -19.00 0.70
CA HIS A 3 1.23 -18.34 -0.55
C HIS A 3 1.39 -16.84 -0.33
N LEU A 4 2.59 -16.36 -0.62
CA LEU A 4 2.94 -14.95 -0.68
C LEU A 4 2.10 -14.34 -1.81
N MET A 5 0.94 -13.78 -1.49
CA MET A 5 0.26 -12.82 -2.37
C MET A 5 1.11 -11.55 -2.38
N LEU A 6 2.14 -11.60 -3.23
CA LEU A 6 2.89 -10.44 -3.66
C LEU A 6 1.89 -9.38 -4.11
N ALA A 7 2.11 -8.15 -3.65
CA ALA A 7 1.47 -6.96 -4.16
C ALA A 7 1.33 -7.07 -5.68
N VAL A 8 0.09 -7.00 -6.17
CA VAL A 8 -0.22 -7.12 -7.59
C VAL A 8 0.61 -6.05 -8.31
N PRO A 9 1.54 -6.44 -9.21
CA PRO A 9 2.37 -5.47 -9.89
C PRO A 9 1.49 -4.54 -10.73
N VAL A 10 1.72 -3.23 -10.59
CA VAL A 10 1.18 -2.15 -11.42
C VAL A 10 1.80 -2.23 -12.82
N GLN A 11 1.61 -3.35 -13.51
CA GLN A 11 2.17 -3.60 -14.84
C GLN A 11 1.20 -4.30 -15.79
N ALA A 12 -0.06 -4.49 -15.40
CA ALA A 12 -1.07 -5.10 -16.26
C ALA A 12 -1.83 -4.05 -17.08
N MET A 13 -1.15 -3.26 -17.89
CA MET A 13 -1.77 -2.36 -18.88
C MET A 13 -0.96 -2.37 -20.18
N SER A 14 -0.96 -3.50 -20.90
CA SER A 14 -0.69 -3.54 -22.35
C SER A 14 -1.10 -4.89 -22.94
N THR A 15 -2.40 -5.15 -23.04
CA THR A 15 -2.91 -6.14 -23.99
C THR A 15 -4.15 -5.57 -24.66
N HIS A 16 -3.92 -5.10 -25.86
CA HIS A 16 -4.88 -4.71 -26.89
C HIS A 16 -5.91 -5.84 -27.12
N SER A 17 -7.22 -5.53 -27.07
CA SER A 17 -8.20 -6.22 -27.93
C SER A 17 -9.45 -5.37 -28.12
N SER A 18 -9.79 -5.20 -29.39
CA SER A 18 -10.88 -4.45 -30.03
C SER A 18 -12.26 -4.59 -29.40
N GLU A 19 -12.99 -3.48 -29.28
CA GLU A 19 -14.27 -3.19 -29.97
C GLU A 19 -14.73 -1.76 -29.67
N LEU A 20 -15.45 -1.17 -30.63
CA LEU A 20 -15.72 0.26 -30.86
C LEU A 20 -16.76 0.87 -29.90
N ASP A 21 -16.56 2.12 -29.46
CA ASP A 21 -17.49 3.25 -29.67
C ASP A 21 -16.94 4.54 -29.00
N ASP A 22 -17.16 5.67 -29.68
CA ASP A 22 -16.95 7.08 -29.28
C ASP A 22 -15.51 7.56 -28.99
N ILE A 23 -14.76 7.88 -30.06
CA ILE A 23 -13.51 8.65 -29.98
C ILE A 23 -13.85 10.14 -29.87
N ASP A 24 -14.00 10.63 -28.64
CA ASP A 24 -13.68 12.03 -28.32
C ASP A 24 -12.17 12.19 -28.49
N GLU A 25 -11.76 12.72 -29.65
CA GLU A 25 -10.38 13.00 -30.00
C GLU A 25 -9.87 14.21 -29.18
N ASP A 26 -9.60 13.97 -27.89
CA ASP A 26 -8.91 14.91 -27.01
C ASP A 26 -7.41 14.78 -27.31
N GLU A 27 -6.86 15.75 -28.05
CA GLU A 27 -5.45 15.89 -28.39
C GLU A 27 -4.57 15.78 -27.12
N SER A 28 -4.05 14.57 -26.89
CA SER A 28 -3.19 14.24 -25.76
C SER A 28 -1.82 14.90 -25.95
N SER A 29 -1.58 15.96 -25.18
CA SER A 29 -0.22 16.46 -24.92
C SER A 29 0.60 15.35 -24.24
N VAL A 30 1.87 15.19 -24.64
CA VAL A 30 2.78 14.17 -24.10
C VAL A 30 2.73 14.16 -22.56
N GLY A 31 2.13 13.11 -22.00
CA GLY A 31 1.98 12.92 -20.55
C GLY A 31 0.56 13.11 -19.98
N GLN A 32 -0.45 13.43 -20.80
CA GLN A 32 -1.85 13.52 -20.35
C GLN A 32 -2.64 12.29 -20.76
N LEU A 33 -3.30 11.66 -19.78
CA LEU A 33 -4.16 10.51 -19.97
C LEU A 33 -5.45 10.94 -20.66
N THR A 34 -5.95 10.11 -21.58
CA THR A 34 -7.29 10.32 -22.13
C THR A 34 -8.34 10.09 -21.05
N LYS A 35 -9.55 10.66 -21.21
CA LYS A 35 -10.65 10.47 -20.24
C LYS A 35 -10.95 8.99 -19.98
N TYR A 36 -10.98 8.19 -21.04
CA TYR A 36 -11.15 6.73 -20.93
C TYR A 36 -10.04 6.07 -20.09
N GLN A 37 -8.77 6.41 -20.34
CA GLN A 37 -7.65 5.89 -19.55
C GLN A 37 -7.76 6.29 -18.07
N GLN A 38 -8.17 7.53 -17.81
CA GLN A 38 -8.38 8.03 -16.45
C GLN A 38 -9.50 7.25 -15.74
N GLU A 39 -10.63 7.02 -16.40
CA GLU A 39 -11.74 6.22 -15.86
C GLU A 39 -11.33 4.78 -15.54
N GLN A 40 -10.59 4.12 -16.44
CA GLN A 40 -10.06 2.78 -16.20
C GLN A 40 -9.10 2.75 -15.00
N LEU A 41 -8.25 3.77 -14.86
CA LEU A 41 -7.34 3.89 -13.72
C LEU A 41 -8.09 4.09 -12.41
N ASP A 42 -9.14 4.90 -12.40
CA ASP A 42 -9.91 5.17 -11.20
C ASP A 42 -10.70 3.94 -10.75
N MET A 43 -11.30 3.19 -11.69
CA MET A 43 -11.92 1.89 -11.38
C MET A 43 -10.91 0.89 -10.81
N THR A 44 -9.70 0.85 -11.38
CA THR A 44 -8.62 -0.02 -10.89
C THR A 44 -8.19 0.38 -9.47
N LYS A 45 -8.01 1.67 -9.19
CA LYS A 45 -7.68 2.16 -7.84
C LYS A 45 -8.74 1.77 -6.82
N ILE A 46 -10.03 1.92 -7.16
CA ILE A 46 -11.12 1.52 -6.26
C ILE A 46 -11.00 0.05 -5.91
N LYS A 47 -10.83 -0.83 -6.91
CA LYS A 47 -10.69 -2.28 -6.69
C LYS A 47 -9.49 -2.59 -5.79
N VAL A 48 -8.33 -2.02 -6.09
CA VAL A 48 -7.10 -2.23 -5.29
C VAL A 48 -7.29 -1.73 -3.86
N ASN A 49 -7.93 -0.58 -3.66
CA ASN A 49 -8.19 -0.06 -2.32
C ASN A 49 -9.08 -1.00 -1.51
N MET A 50 -10.12 -1.57 -2.13
CA MET A 50 -10.98 -2.55 -1.47
C MET A 50 -10.25 -3.83 -1.11
N GLU A 51 -9.36 -4.32 -1.99
CA GLU A 51 -8.54 -5.51 -1.73
C GLU A 51 -7.52 -5.27 -0.62
N ASN A 52 -6.87 -4.10 -0.63
CA ASN A 52 -5.93 -3.69 0.42
C ASN A 52 -6.63 -3.58 1.78
N GLU A 53 -7.83 -3.00 1.84
CA GLU A 53 -8.60 -2.92 3.08
C GLU A 53 -8.94 -4.31 3.61
N LYS A 54 -9.43 -5.21 2.75
CA LYS A 54 -9.70 -6.60 3.14
C LYS A 54 -8.46 -7.30 3.66
N TYR A 55 -7.31 -7.09 3.03
CA TYR A 55 -6.04 -7.63 3.47
C TYR A 55 -5.65 -7.10 4.86
N LEU A 56 -5.71 -5.78 5.08
CA LEU A 56 -5.42 -5.17 6.37
C LEU A 56 -6.37 -5.64 7.49
N LEU A 57 -7.64 -5.88 7.18
CA LEU A 57 -8.61 -6.42 8.12
C LEU A 57 -8.36 -7.89 8.46
N ALA A 58 -7.92 -8.68 7.47
CA ALA A 58 -7.62 -10.10 7.66
C ALA A 58 -6.31 -10.33 8.44
N HIS A 59 -5.42 -9.34 8.47
CA HIS A 59 -4.06 -9.43 9.02
C HIS A 59 -3.83 -8.47 10.20
N PRO A 60 -4.34 -8.79 11.41
CA PRO A 60 -4.20 -7.94 12.60
C PRO A 60 -2.74 -7.65 13.00
N GLU A 61 -1.81 -8.52 12.63
CA GLU A 61 -0.36 -8.35 12.85
C GLU A 61 0.19 -7.09 12.16
N ILE A 62 -0.37 -6.69 11.02
CA ILE A 62 0.05 -5.47 10.31
C ILE A 62 -0.39 -4.24 11.09
N ARG A 63 -1.62 -4.26 11.64
CA ARG A 63 -2.13 -3.16 12.47
C ARG A 63 -1.30 -3.00 13.74
N GLU A 64 -0.91 -4.11 14.34
CA GLU A 64 -0.04 -4.15 15.51
C GLU A 64 1.35 -3.56 15.21
N LEU A 65 1.98 -3.99 14.12
CA LEU A 65 3.25 -3.44 13.63
C LEU A 65 3.17 -1.92 13.40
N LEU A 66 2.13 -1.46 12.69
CA LEU A 66 1.92 -0.03 12.41
C LEU A 66 1.67 0.78 13.68
N SER A 67 0.93 0.22 14.65
CA SER A 67 0.70 0.87 15.95
C SER A 67 2.01 1.09 16.72
N VAL A 68 2.90 0.09 16.73
CA VAL A 68 4.22 0.21 17.35
C VAL A 68 5.05 1.27 16.61
N PHE A 69 5.06 1.26 15.27
CA PHE A 69 5.77 2.27 14.49
C PHE A 69 5.30 3.69 14.81
N VAL A 70 3.99 3.95 14.79
CA VAL A 70 3.42 5.26 15.11
C VAL A 70 3.76 5.70 16.53
N HIS A 71 3.69 4.78 17.51
CA HIS A 71 4.12 5.09 18.88
C HIS A 71 5.59 5.54 18.92
N GLN A 72 6.49 4.85 18.21
CA GLN A 72 7.89 5.24 18.15
C GLN A 72 8.06 6.61 17.47
N VAL A 73 7.35 6.89 16.38
CA VAL A 73 7.41 8.20 15.72
C VAL A 73 6.96 9.33 16.67
N LEU A 74 5.90 9.11 17.44
CA LEU A 74 5.39 10.09 18.40
C LEU A 74 6.32 10.26 19.62
N GLU A 75 6.98 9.18 20.04
CA GLU A 75 7.95 9.16 21.15
C GLU A 75 9.25 9.90 20.78
N TYR A 76 9.84 9.56 19.62
CA TYR A 76 11.15 10.07 19.21
C TYR A 76 11.09 11.34 18.35
N LYS A 77 9.95 11.65 17.74
CA LYS A 77 9.75 12.83 16.86
C LYS A 77 10.92 13.07 15.89
N PRO A 78 11.21 12.11 14.99
CA PRO A 78 12.34 12.21 14.09
C PRO A 78 12.17 13.36 13.10
N ASP A 79 13.27 14.04 12.78
CA ASP A 79 13.29 15.11 11.76
C ASP A 79 12.99 14.57 10.34
N ASN A 80 13.34 13.30 10.08
CA ASN A 80 13.06 12.62 8.82
C ASN A 80 12.33 11.29 9.08
N ILE A 81 11.02 11.30 8.87
CA ILE A 81 10.14 10.14 9.08
C ILE A 81 10.45 9.00 8.09
N LEU A 82 10.88 9.31 6.85
CA LEU A 82 11.16 8.28 5.83
C LEU A 82 12.43 7.50 6.16
N CYS A 83 13.50 8.18 6.57
CA CYS A 83 14.71 7.51 7.04
C CYS A 83 14.41 6.67 8.29
N PHE A 84 13.64 7.23 9.24
CA PHE A 84 13.22 6.49 10.43
C PHE A 84 12.38 5.25 10.09
N ALA A 85 11.48 5.33 9.10
CA ALA A 85 10.72 4.19 8.61
C ALA A 85 11.63 3.13 7.99
N GLY A 86 12.62 3.55 7.18
CA GLY A 86 13.63 2.66 6.61
C GLY A 86 14.33 1.88 7.71
N ASP A 87 14.94 2.60 8.66
CA ASP A 87 15.67 2.00 9.78
C ASP A 87 14.79 1.11 10.66
N PHE A 88 13.50 1.43 10.81
CA PHE A 88 12.55 0.65 11.61
C PHE A 88 12.11 -0.65 10.91
N PHE A 89 11.71 -0.57 9.63
CA PHE A 89 11.15 -1.73 8.92
C PHE A 89 12.22 -2.69 8.37
N THR A 90 13.48 -2.28 8.30
CA THR A 90 14.60 -3.16 7.88
C THR A 90 15.33 -3.83 9.04
N ARG A 91 14.82 -3.75 10.27
CA ARG A 91 15.45 -4.39 11.42
C ARG A 91 15.26 -5.90 11.39
N ASP A 92 16.34 -6.64 11.62
CA ASP A 92 16.29 -8.10 11.71
C ASP A 92 15.48 -8.58 12.94
N ASP A 93 15.47 -7.78 14.01
CA ASP A 93 14.77 -8.08 15.27
C ASP A 93 13.33 -7.54 15.33
N LEU A 94 12.80 -7.04 14.21
CA LEU A 94 11.49 -6.38 14.16
C LEU A 94 10.33 -7.24 14.73
N PRO A 95 10.21 -8.54 14.40
CA PRO A 95 9.09 -9.36 14.91
C PRO A 95 9.11 -9.49 16.44
N ASP A 96 10.29 -9.74 17.00
CA ASP A 96 10.47 -9.90 18.45
C ASP A 96 10.27 -8.57 19.18
N PHE A 97 10.76 -7.47 18.59
CA PHE A 97 10.58 -6.12 19.12
C PHE A 97 9.10 -5.73 19.21
N VAL A 98 8.34 -5.95 18.14
CA VAL A 98 6.91 -5.62 18.06
C VAL A 98 6.13 -6.46 19.07
N LYS A 99 6.39 -7.77 19.13
CA LYS A 99 5.76 -8.67 20.11
C LYS A 99 5.97 -8.19 21.54
N LYS A 100 7.21 -7.87 21.90
CA LYS A 100 7.56 -7.36 23.24
C LYS A 100 6.84 -6.05 23.57
N LYS A 101 6.77 -5.11 22.62
CA LYS A 101 6.07 -3.82 22.82
C LYS A 101 4.57 -4.01 23.03
N ILE A 102 3.95 -4.97 22.34
CA ILE A 102 2.51 -5.25 22.46
C ILE A 102 2.20 -5.95 23.79
N GLU A 103 3.04 -6.90 24.21
CA GLU A 103 2.88 -7.57 25.51
C GLU A 103 3.00 -6.56 26.67
N GLY A 104 3.98 -5.66 26.62
CA GLY A 104 4.15 -4.62 27.65
C GLY A 104 3.01 -3.61 27.74
N VAL A 105 2.22 -3.41 26.68
CA VAL A 105 1.01 -2.56 26.70
C VAL A 105 -0.19 -3.27 27.33
N LYS A 106 -0.24 -4.61 27.33
CA LYS A 106 -1.36 -5.38 27.90
C LYS A 106 -1.28 -5.52 29.42
N GLU A 107 -0.13 -5.27 30.02
CA GLU A 107 0.12 -5.39 31.46
C GLU A 107 0.02 -4.07 32.25
N GLY A 108 -0.12 -2.93 31.56
CA GLY A 108 -0.26 -1.60 32.17
C GLY A 108 -1.67 -1.05 32.06
#